data_AF-A0A4R3K091-F1
#
_entry.id   AF-A0A4R3K091-F1
#
_cell.length_a   1.000
_cell.length_b   1.000
_cell.length_c   1.000
_cell.angle_alpha   90.00
_cell.angle_beta   90.00
_cell.angle_gamma   90.00
#
_symmetry.space_group_name_H-M   'P 1'
#
loop_
_entity.id
_entity.type
_entity.pdbx_description
1 polymer ?
#
loop_
_entity_poly.entity_id
_entity_poly.type
_entity_poly.pdbx_seq_one_letter_code
_entity_poly.pdbx_strand_id
1 'polypeptide(L)'
;MAKEPEKIRTGFYIEKEVLDRCDELLEQANVKSRNEFVTEALRFYCGYLTSQKIENYLLQSLSSVLVSAIRDTENRLARMDFKIATELSKLSHVVAYTHAIDEQALQSLHLKCVEEVKRINGAVDFEDAYNYQKRRT
;
A
#
# COMPACT_ATOMS: atom_id res chain seq x y z
N MET A 1 46.28 -4.98 -5.97
CA MET A 1 46.15 -4.75 -7.42
C MET A 1 44.94 -5.54 -7.90
N ALA A 2 43.93 -4.88 -8.46
CA ALA A 2 42.76 -5.57 -9.01
C ALA A 2 43.22 -6.43 -10.19
N LYS A 3 42.89 -7.73 -10.16
CA LYS A 3 43.25 -8.69 -11.20
C LYS A 3 42.53 -8.27 -12.48
N GLU A 4 43.26 -8.04 -13.58
CA GLU A 4 42.63 -7.75 -14.86
C GLU A 4 41.68 -8.90 -15.23
N PRO A 5 40.45 -8.59 -15.70
CA PRO A 5 39.49 -9.61 -16.09
C PRO A 5 40.05 -10.41 -17.28
N GLU A 6 39.98 -11.73 -17.18
CA GLU A 6 40.41 -12.65 -18.24
C GLU A 6 39.55 -12.43 -19.49
N LYS A 7 40.19 -12.13 -20.63
CA LYS A 7 39.51 -11.89 -21.91
C LYS A 7 39.53 -13.17 -22.75
N ILE A 8 38.35 -13.68 -23.10
CA ILE A 8 38.20 -14.84 -23.97
C ILE A 8 37.71 -14.35 -25.33
N ARG A 9 38.33 -14.83 -26.42
CA ARG A 9 37.88 -14.52 -27.78
C ARG A 9 36.67 -15.39 -28.11
N THR A 10 35.53 -14.76 -28.34
CA THR A 10 34.27 -15.41 -28.72
C THR A 10 33.75 -14.80 -30.01
N GLY A 11 33.30 -15.63 -30.95
CA GLY A 11 32.73 -15.20 -32.23
C GLY A 11 31.21 -15.31 -32.23
N PHE A 12 30.53 -14.34 -32.82
CA PHE A 12 29.08 -14.35 -33.05
C PHE A 12 28.76 -13.68 -34.39
N TYR A 13 27.60 -14.01 -34.95
CA TYR A 13 27.05 -13.32 -36.11
C TYR A 13 26.23 -12.12 -35.63
N ILE A 14 26.40 -10.99 -36.30
CA ILE A 14 25.62 -9.77 -36.07
C ILE A 14 25.16 -9.24 -37.42
N GLU A 15 23.95 -8.71 -37.47
CA GLU A 15 23.45 -8.05 -38.66
C GLU A 15 24.32 -6.85 -39.00
N LYS A 16 24.58 -6.66 -40.30
CA LYS A 16 25.47 -5.59 -40.77
C LYS A 16 24.95 -4.21 -40.34
N GLU A 17 23.65 -3.97 -40.47
CA GLU A 17 23.03 -2.71 -40.06
C GLU A 17 23.24 -2.40 -38.57
N VAL A 18 23.15 -3.42 -37.70
CA VAL A 18 23.39 -3.26 -36.27
C VAL A 18 24.87 -2.97 -35.99
N LEU A 19 25.78 -3.63 -36.69
CA LEU A 19 27.22 -3.37 -36.56
C LEU A 19 27.58 -1.95 -37.02
N ASP A 20 27.04 -1.52 -38.16
CA ASP A 20 27.23 -0.17 -38.70
C ASP A 20 26.70 0.87 -37.70
N ARG A 21 25.53 0.60 -37.08
CA ARG A 21 24.98 1.47 -36.04
C ARG A 21 25.83 1.53 -34.77
N CYS A 22 26.40 0.40 -34.35
CA CYS A 22 27.35 0.37 -33.24
C CYS A 22 28.58 1.25 -33.53
N ASP A 23 29.07 1.23 -34.77
CA ASP A 23 30.21 2.06 -35.20
C ASP A 23 29.90 3.56 -35.15
N GLU A 24 28.71 3.96 -35.63
CA GLU A 24 28.23 5.35 -35.56
C GLU A 24 28.11 5.87 -34.12
N LEU A 25 27.87 4.97 -33.16
CA LEU A 25 27.61 5.31 -31.76
C LEU A 25 28.85 5.20 -30.85
N LEU A 26 30.03 4.83 -31.39
CA LEU A 26 31.24 4.63 -30.57
C LEU A 26 31.60 5.88 -29.74
N GLU A 27 31.56 7.07 -30.35
CA GLU A 27 31.85 8.32 -29.65
C GLU A 27 30.81 8.64 -28.58
N GLN A 28 29.53 8.44 -28.89
CA GLN A 28 28.42 8.69 -27.95
C GLN A 28 28.47 7.72 -26.76
N ALA A 29 28.87 6.47 -26.99
CA ALA A 29 29.09 5.48 -25.96
C ALA A 29 30.36 5.73 -25.13
N ASN A 30 31.22 6.68 -25.54
CA ASN A 30 32.49 7.00 -24.87
C ASN A 30 33.42 5.79 -24.71
N VAL A 31 33.50 4.95 -25.76
CA VAL A 31 34.32 3.73 -25.78
C VAL A 31 35.37 3.79 -26.87
N LYS A 32 36.48 3.07 -26.68
CA LYS A 32 37.66 3.14 -27.55
C LYS A 32 37.68 2.06 -28.63
N SER A 33 36.75 1.10 -28.56
CA SER A 33 36.71 -0.03 -29.50
C SER A 33 35.32 -0.69 -29.54
N ARG A 34 35.03 -1.38 -30.65
CA ARG A 34 33.86 -2.27 -30.77
C ARG A 34 33.80 -3.31 -29.66
N ASN A 35 34.95 -3.84 -29.22
CA ASN A 35 34.99 -4.82 -28.14
C ASN A 35 34.49 -4.22 -26.81
N GLU A 36 34.91 -2.99 -26.51
CA GLU A 36 34.44 -2.27 -25.32
C GLU A 36 32.96 -1.92 -25.42
N PHE A 37 32.51 -1.46 -26.59
CA PHE A 37 31.09 -1.22 -26.88
C PHE A 37 30.22 -2.46 -26.60
N VAL A 38 30.60 -3.61 -27.19
CA VAL A 38 29.87 -4.88 -27.01
C VAL A 38 29.92 -5.35 -25.56
N THR A 39 31.06 -5.17 -24.88
CA THR A 39 31.19 -5.54 -23.46
C THR A 39 30.22 -4.74 -22.60
N GLU A 40 30.13 -3.43 -22.80
CA GLU A 40 29.20 -2.57 -22.05
C GLU A 40 27.74 -2.87 -22.39
N ALA A 41 27.41 -3.10 -23.67
CA ALA A 41 26.06 -3.49 -24.07
C ALA A 41 25.62 -4.83 -23.45
N LEU A 42 26.50 -5.83 -23.41
CA LEU A 42 26.23 -7.12 -22.78
C LEU A 42 26.10 -6.99 -21.26
N ARG A 43 26.96 -6.20 -20.60
CA ARG A 43 26.85 -5.90 -19.18
C ARG A 43 25.52 -5.22 -18.86
N PHE A 44 25.14 -4.23 -19.65
CA PHE A 44 23.86 -3.55 -19.52
C PHE A 44 22.69 -4.53 -19.62
N TYR A 45 22.66 -5.38 -20.66
CA TYR A 45 21.54 -6.31 -20.86
C TYR A 45 21.49 -7.42 -19.81
N CYS A 46 22.64 -7.97 -19.41
CA CYS A 46 22.72 -8.92 -18.29
C CYS A 46 22.26 -8.26 -16.97
N GLY A 47 22.65 -7.01 -16.74
CA GLY A 47 22.21 -6.19 -15.61
C GLY A 47 20.69 -5.96 -15.64
N TYR A 48 20.13 -5.60 -16.80
CA TYR A 48 18.69 -5.43 -17.01
C TYR A 48 17.90 -6.71 -16.70
N LEU A 49 18.31 -7.85 -17.25
CA LEU A 49 17.66 -9.14 -16.99
C LEU A 49 17.74 -9.55 -15.51
N THR A 50 18.86 -9.25 -14.85
CA THR A 50 19.03 -9.50 -13.42
C THR A 50 18.16 -8.56 -12.58
N SER A 51 18.10 -7.28 -12.95
CA SER A 51 17.29 -6.26 -12.26
C SER A 51 15.81 -6.57 -12.39
N GLN A 52 15.30 -6.99 -13.55
CA GLN A 52 13.89 -7.39 -13.69
C GLN A 52 13.52 -8.55 -12.76
N LYS A 53 14.43 -9.50 -12.55
CA LYS A 53 14.20 -10.60 -11.60
C LYS A 53 14.18 -10.10 -10.16
N ILE A 54 15.08 -9.18 -9.80
CA ILE A 54 15.14 -8.57 -8.47
C ILE A 54 13.91 -7.70 -8.22
N GLU A 55 13.49 -6.90 -9.20
CA GLU A 55 12.32 -6.01 -9.11
C GLU A 55 11.04 -6.81 -8.88
N ASN A 56 10.83 -7.90 -9.64
CA ASN A 56 9.71 -8.81 -9.43
C ASN A 56 9.71 -9.42 -8.01
N TYR A 57 10.86 -9.90 -7.53
CA TYR A 57 10.97 -10.47 -6.19
C TYR A 57 10.74 -9.43 -5.09
N LEU A 58 11.27 -8.22 -5.27
CA LEU A 58 11.12 -7.10 -4.35
C LEU A 58 9.66 -6.63 -4.28
N LEU A 59 8.98 -6.50 -5.42
CA LEU A 59 7.55 -6.17 -5.51
C LEU A 59 6.68 -7.19 -4.79
N GLN A 60 6.94 -8.49 -4.99
CA GLN A 60 6.19 -9.55 -4.31
C GLN A 60 6.45 -9.55 -2.80
N SER A 61 7.70 -9.38 -2.39
CA SER A 61 8.08 -9.31 -0.96
C SER A 61 7.47 -8.09 -0.27
N LEU A 62 7.51 -6.92 -0.91
CA LEU A 62 6.89 -5.69 -0.42
C LEU A 62 5.37 -5.83 -0.30
N SER A 63 4.73 -6.41 -1.32
CA SER A 63 3.29 -6.69 -1.30
C SER A 63 2.91 -7.61 -0.14
N SER A 64 3.70 -8.66 0.10
CA SER A 64 3.48 -9.59 1.21
C SER A 64 3.60 -8.90 2.58
N VAL A 65 4.61 -8.04 2.76
CA VAL A 65 4.79 -7.26 4.00
C VAL A 65 3.64 -6.29 4.20
N LEU A 66 3.21 -5.58 3.15
CA LEU A 66 2.07 -4.66 3.21
C LEU A 66 0.78 -5.38 3.61
N VAL A 67 0.46 -6.50 2.96
CA VAL A 67 -0.73 -7.31 3.29
C VAL A 67 -0.67 -7.80 4.74
N SER A 68 0.52 -8.22 5.20
CA SER A 68 0.70 -8.68 6.59
C SER A 68 0.49 -7.54 7.59
N ALA A 69 1.06 -6.37 7.34
CA ALA A 69 0.89 -5.19 8.19
C ALA A 69 -0.57 -4.70 8.25
N ILE A 70 -1.28 -4.74 7.13
CA ILE A 70 -2.72 -4.44 7.07
C ILE A 70 -3.49 -5.45 7.92
N ARG A 71 -3.25 -6.75 7.73
CA ARG A 71 -3.94 -7.81 8.47
C ARG A 71 -3.69 -7.73 9.97
N ASP A 72 -2.47 -7.41 10.40
CA ASP A 72 -2.14 -7.20 11.81
C ASP A 72 -2.88 -6.00 12.40
N THR A 73 -3.01 -4.94 11.60
CA THR A 73 -3.78 -3.74 11.96
C THR A 73 -5.27 -4.05 12.07
N GLU A 74 -5.87 -4.73 11.09
CA GLU A 74 -7.27 -5.17 11.11
C GLU A 74 -7.56 -6.04 12.34
N ASN A 75 -6.68 -7.00 12.63
CA ASN A 75 -6.81 -7.85 13.81
C ASN A 75 -6.76 -7.04 15.12
N ARG A 76 -5.92 -5.99 15.18
CA ARG A 76 -5.84 -5.12 16.35
C ARG A 76 -7.08 -4.23 16.48
N LEU A 77 -7.58 -3.69 15.38
CA LEU A 77 -8.81 -2.90 15.33
C LEU A 77 -10.00 -3.75 15.78
N ALA A 78 -10.18 -4.95 15.23
CA ALA A 78 -11.27 -5.85 15.62
C ALA A 78 -11.26 -6.16 17.14
N ARG A 79 -10.08 -6.36 17.74
CA ARG A 79 -9.95 -6.55 19.20
C ARG A 79 -10.28 -5.29 19.99
N MET A 80 -9.91 -4.12 19.50
CA MET A 80 -10.27 -2.85 20.15
C MET A 80 -11.77 -2.58 20.04
N ASP A 81 -12.35 -2.78 18.86
CA ASP A 81 -13.79 -2.63 18.61
C ASP A 81 -14.60 -3.53 19.53
N PHE A 82 -14.18 -4.79 19.73
CA PHE A 82 -14.83 -5.69 20.69
C PHE A 82 -14.79 -5.15 22.13
N LYS A 83 -13.66 -4.59 22.57
CA LYS A 83 -13.55 -3.99 23.91
C LYS A 83 -14.43 -2.76 24.05
N ILE A 84 -14.46 -1.89 23.04
CA ILE A 84 -15.30 -0.69 23.02
C ILE A 84 -16.78 -1.08 23.02
N ALA A 85 -17.19 -2.05 22.20
CA ALA A 85 -18.55 -2.57 22.15
C ALA A 85 -18.99 -3.16 23.50
N THR A 86 -18.08 -3.84 24.21
CA THR A 86 -18.34 -4.38 25.55
C THR A 86 -18.61 -3.27 26.56
N GLU A 87 -17.77 -2.23 26.60
CA GLU A 87 -17.96 -1.10 27.51
C GLU A 87 -19.18 -0.25 27.14
N LEU A 88 -19.46 -0.06 25.85
CA LEU A 88 -20.66 0.63 25.37
C LEU A 88 -21.95 -0.13 25.74
N SER A 89 -21.93 -1.46 25.66
CA SER A 89 -23.04 -2.31 26.11
C SER A 89 -23.30 -2.14 27.61
N LYS A 90 -22.24 -2.20 28.44
CA LYS A 90 -22.36 -1.95 29.89
C LYS A 90 -22.96 -0.58 30.20
N LEU A 91 -22.49 0.47 29.54
CA LEU A 91 -23.03 1.82 29.70
C LEU A 91 -24.51 1.89 29.29
N SER A 92 -24.87 1.25 28.16
CA SER A 92 -26.25 1.20 27.68
C SER A 92 -27.18 0.53 28.71
N HIS A 93 -26.75 -0.58 29.31
CA HIS A 93 -27.50 -1.26 30.37
C HIS A 93 -27.61 -0.41 31.64
N VAL A 94 -26.54 0.27 32.06
CA VAL A 94 -26.58 1.17 33.23
C VAL A 94 -27.56 2.31 33.00
N VAL A 95 -27.50 2.98 31.84
CA VAL A 95 -28.40 4.11 31.49
C VAL A 95 -29.86 3.66 31.42
N ALA A 96 -30.13 2.51 30.79
CA ALA A 96 -31.48 1.95 30.73
C ALA A 96 -32.03 1.66 32.13
N TYR A 97 -31.20 1.11 33.02
CA TYR A 97 -31.58 0.82 34.40
C TYR A 97 -31.84 2.09 35.22
N THR A 98 -31.01 3.13 35.10
CA THR A 98 -31.13 4.34 35.93
C THR A 98 -32.22 5.31 35.49
N HIS A 99 -32.57 5.34 34.20
CA HIS A 99 -33.48 6.35 33.64
C HIS A 99 -34.83 5.81 33.18
N ALA A 100 -35.12 4.51 33.40
CA ALA A 100 -36.40 3.87 33.05
C ALA A 100 -36.88 4.25 31.64
N ILE A 101 -35.97 4.14 30.67
CA ILE A 101 -36.20 4.58 29.29
C ILE A 101 -37.20 3.62 28.64
N ASP A 102 -38.26 4.18 28.05
CA ASP A 102 -39.27 3.43 27.30
C ASP A 102 -38.71 2.86 25.98
N GLU A 103 -39.19 1.68 25.58
CA GLU A 103 -38.73 0.98 24.39
C GLU A 103 -39.01 1.77 23.10
N GLN A 104 -40.17 2.44 22.99
CA GLN A 104 -40.51 3.24 21.82
C GLN A 104 -39.61 4.48 21.71
N ALA A 105 -39.26 5.08 22.85
CA ALA A 105 -38.32 6.19 22.90
C ALA A 105 -36.91 5.76 22.42
N LEU A 106 -36.45 4.58 22.84
CA LEU A 106 -35.16 4.02 22.42
C LEU A 106 -35.13 3.71 20.93
N GLN A 107 -36.18 3.09 20.39
CA GLN A 107 -36.29 2.80 18.95
C GLN A 107 -36.32 4.09 18.12
N SER A 108 -37.07 5.10 18.57
CA SER A 108 -37.12 6.41 17.92
C SER A 108 -35.76 7.10 17.91
N LEU A 109 -35.01 7.01 19.02
CA LEU A 109 -33.66 7.56 19.12
C LEU A 109 -32.68 6.82 18.20
N HIS A 110 -32.76 5.49 18.13
CA HIS A 110 -31.92 4.69 17.23
C HIS A 110 -32.10 5.10 15.77
N LEU A 111 -33.35 5.22 15.30
CA LEU A 111 -33.64 5.66 13.93
C LEU A 111 -33.06 7.04 13.63
N LYS A 112 -33.23 8.01 14.54
CA LYS A 112 -32.64 9.35 14.43
C LYS A 112 -31.12 9.29 14.33
N CYS A 113 -30.45 8.52 15.19
CA CYS A 113 -29.00 8.42 15.21
C CYS A 113 -28.46 7.75 13.93
N VAL A 114 -29.12 6.70 13.43
CA VAL A 114 -28.73 6.06 12.16
C VAL A 114 -28.86 7.03 10.98
N GLU A 115 -29.95 7.79 10.91
CA GLU A 115 -30.16 8.80 9.87
C GLU A 115 -29.11 9.92 9.96
N GLU A 116 -28.84 10.40 11.18
CA GLU A 116 -27.83 11.42 11.44
C GLU A 116 -26.43 10.97 10.99
N VAL A 117 -25.99 9.78 11.42
CA VAL A 117 -24.69 9.23 11.04
C VAL A 117 -24.56 9.07 9.53
N LYS A 118 -25.62 8.64 8.84
CA LYS A 118 -25.66 8.57 7.38
C LYS A 118 -25.53 9.95 6.74
N ARG A 119 -26.29 10.94 7.25
CA ARG A 119 -26.33 12.30 6.71
C ARG A 119 -25.00 13.03 6.87
N ILE A 120 -24.31 12.84 7.99
CA ILE A 120 -23.07 13.55 8.33
C ILE A 120 -21.82 12.68 8.12
N ASN A 121 -21.96 11.52 7.49
CA ASN A 121 -20.89 10.56 7.23
C ASN A 121 -20.06 10.20 8.48
N GLY A 122 -20.74 10.01 9.61
CA GLY A 122 -20.12 9.66 10.89
C GLY A 122 -19.49 10.81 11.69
N ALA A 123 -19.48 12.05 11.18
CA ALA A 123 -19.00 13.22 11.91
C ALA A 123 -20.05 13.73 12.93
N VAL A 124 -20.30 12.96 13.99
CA VAL A 124 -21.30 13.29 15.03
C VAL A 124 -20.84 14.49 15.86
N ASP A 125 -21.71 15.51 15.98
CA ASP A 125 -21.53 16.66 16.87
C ASP A 125 -22.34 16.52 18.16
N PHE A 126 -21.69 16.78 19.29
CA PHE A 126 -22.30 16.66 20.61
C PHE A 126 -23.27 17.82 20.90
N GLU A 127 -22.99 19.03 20.42
CA GLU A 127 -23.83 20.21 20.61
C GLU A 127 -25.21 19.98 19.94
N ASP A 128 -25.20 19.42 18.73
CA ASP A 128 -26.41 19.03 17.99
C ASP A 128 -27.22 17.95 18.73
N ALA A 129 -26.54 16.92 19.25
CA ALA A 129 -27.19 15.88 20.05
C ALA A 129 -27.83 16.46 21.33
N TYR A 130 -27.13 17.35 22.03
CA TYR A 130 -27.64 18.04 23.22
C TYR A 130 -28.87 18.89 22.91
N ASN A 131 -28.79 19.73 21.87
CA ASN A 131 -29.89 20.61 21.46
C ASN A 131 -31.14 19.81 21.05
N TYR A 132 -30.96 18.67 20.38
CA TYR A 132 -32.06 17.78 20.02
C TYR A 132 -32.79 17.24 21.25
N GLN A 133 -32.07 16.76 22.27
CA GLN A 133 -32.70 16.21 23.48
C GLN A 133 -33.41 17.30 24.30
N LYS A 134 -32.81 18.49 24.41
CA LYS A 134 -33.41 19.61 25.14
C LYS A 134 -34.73 20.08 24.53
N ARG A 135 -34.90 20.00 23.20
CA ARG A 135 -36.16 20.35 22.53
C ARG A 135 -37.30 19.34 22.78
N ARG A 136 -36.99 18.14 23.27
CA ARG A 136 -37.98 17.09 23.60
C ARG A 136 -38.40 17.11 25.08
N THR A 137 -37.72 17.89 25.92
CA THR A 137 -37.99 18.02 27.36
C THR A 137 -38.84 19.27 27.61
#